data_AF-A0A9P3GQX5-F1
#
_entry.id   AF-A0A9P3GQX5-F1
#
_cell.length_a   1.000
_cell.length_b   1.000
_cell.length_c   1.000
_cell.angle_alpha   90.00
_cell.angle_beta   90.00
_cell.angle_gamma   90.00
#
_symmetry.space_group_name_H-M   'P 1'
#
loop_
_entity.id
_entity.type
_entity.pdbx_description
1 polymer ?
#
loop_
_entity_poly.entity_id
_entity_poly.type
_entity_poly.pdbx_seq_one_letter_code
_entity_poly.pdbx_strand_id
1 'polypeptide(L)'
;MDEEEAKEYEKELQRKFGRRQLGTNADRYAEPEPELDSEGEPIVEPEVDLSAFLEKQRISDPQPSSAPPPADDDDDIDTSIAPALGRGPVPNIMKGKIQQVEWDSSLEELSREKAAADATRELKSRFKTQSAKPSFRAPVRPVKEKGEKHYVEAPALPTDEPAKPKSEKEGMEDFLDDLLE
;
A
#
# COMPACT_ATOMS: atom_id res chain seq x y z
N MET A 1 25.14 -13.82 -21.67
CA MET A 1 23.92 -13.44 -22.41
C MET A 1 24.42 -12.95 -23.75
N ASP A 2 24.13 -13.70 -24.80
CA ASP A 2 24.63 -13.37 -26.13
C ASP A 2 23.87 -12.15 -26.65
N GLU A 3 24.56 -11.26 -27.36
CA GLU A 3 24.05 -9.95 -27.80
C GLU A 3 22.80 -10.08 -28.71
N GLU A 4 22.69 -11.22 -29.39
CA GLU A 4 21.55 -11.58 -30.22
C GLU A 4 20.30 -11.94 -29.39
N GLU A 5 20.48 -12.66 -28.27
CA GLU A 5 19.39 -12.98 -27.32
C GLU A 5 18.85 -11.72 -26.63
N ALA A 6 19.72 -10.77 -26.29
CA ALA A 6 19.32 -9.50 -25.69
C ALA A 6 18.41 -8.68 -26.63
N LYS A 7 18.77 -8.64 -27.92
CA LYS A 7 18.03 -7.89 -28.94
C LYS A 7 16.69 -8.52 -29.29
N GLU A 8 16.58 -9.85 -29.25
CA GLU A 8 15.29 -10.54 -29.40
C GLU A 8 14.39 -10.34 -28.19
N TYR A 9 14.95 -10.40 -26.98
CA TYR A 9 14.21 -10.14 -25.74
C TYR A 9 13.60 -8.73 -25.72
N GLU A 10 14.36 -7.71 -26.11
CA GLU A 10 13.87 -6.32 -26.21
C GLU A 10 12.72 -6.17 -27.21
N LYS A 11 12.81 -6.80 -28.38
CA LYS A 11 11.74 -6.78 -29.40
C LYS A 11 10.48 -7.46 -28.90
N GLU A 12 10.60 -8.59 -28.21
CA GLU A 12 9.45 -9.25 -27.61
C GLU A 12 8.82 -8.42 -26.50
N LEU A 13 9.63 -7.75 -25.68
CA LEU A 13 9.16 -6.88 -24.62
C LEU A 13 8.41 -5.68 -25.20
N GLN A 14 8.96 -5.02 -26.23
CA GLN A 14 8.28 -3.93 -26.94
C GLN A 14 6.97 -4.39 -27.58
N ARG A 15 6.92 -5.58 -28.17
CA ARG A 15 5.68 -6.12 -28.75
C ARG A 15 4.62 -6.47 -27.70
N LYS A 16 5.02 -7.03 -26.55
CA LYS A 16 4.11 -7.45 -25.46
C LYS A 16 3.64 -6.28 -24.60
N PHE A 17 4.51 -5.29 -24.37
CA PHE A 17 4.26 -4.19 -23.44
C PHE A 17 4.08 -2.83 -24.10
N GLY A 18 4.44 -2.64 -25.38
CA GLY A 18 4.35 -1.34 -26.07
C GLY A 18 2.93 -0.78 -26.23
N ARG A 19 1.88 -1.58 -26.00
CA ARG A 19 0.48 -1.10 -25.97
C ARG A 19 0.13 -0.36 -24.68
N ARG A 20 0.88 -0.60 -23.60
CA ARG A 20 0.89 0.24 -22.40
C ARG A 20 2.02 1.23 -22.62
N GLN A 21 1.72 2.51 -22.82
CA GLN A 21 2.70 3.60 -22.90
C GLN A 21 3.42 3.77 -21.55
N LEU A 22 4.13 2.75 -21.13
CA LEU A 22 4.81 2.62 -19.85
C LEU A 22 6.18 2.08 -20.19
N GLY A 23 7.02 2.97 -20.72
CA GLY A 23 8.39 2.68 -21.13
C GLY A 23 9.16 2.04 -19.98
N THR A 24 8.99 2.56 -18.76
CA THR A 24 9.43 1.94 -17.51
C THR A 24 8.47 2.24 -16.36
N ASN A 25 8.56 1.50 -15.24
CA ASN A 25 7.85 1.89 -14.02
C ASN A 25 8.34 3.26 -13.48
N ALA A 26 9.58 3.66 -13.79
CA ALA A 26 10.17 4.92 -13.34
C ALA A 26 9.39 6.13 -13.84
N ASP A 27 8.90 6.09 -15.09
CA ASP A 27 8.08 7.16 -15.67
C ASP A 27 6.76 7.40 -14.91
N ARG A 28 6.25 6.40 -14.15
CA ARG A 28 5.05 6.60 -13.31
C ARG A 28 5.33 7.41 -12.04
N TYR A 29 6.58 7.48 -11.61
CA TYR A 29 7.00 8.11 -10.35
C TYR A 29 7.85 9.37 -10.59
N ALA A 30 8.01 9.79 -11.84
CA ALA A 30 8.61 11.07 -12.16
C ALA A 30 7.62 12.18 -11.81
N GLU A 31 7.80 12.79 -10.64
CA GLU A 31 7.09 14.01 -10.29
C GLU A 31 7.62 15.17 -11.17
N PRO A 32 6.75 16.04 -11.69
CA PRO A 32 7.19 17.22 -12.42
C PRO A 32 8.03 18.11 -11.49
N GLU A 33 9.20 18.52 -11.96
CA GLU A 33 10.05 19.45 -11.22
C GLU A 33 9.30 20.79 -11.01
N PRO A 34 9.42 21.43 -9.83
CA PRO A 34 8.78 22.70 -9.58
C PRO A 34 9.34 23.77 -10.52
N GLU A 35 8.45 24.60 -11.08
CA GLU A 35 8.87 25.76 -11.86
C GLU A 35 9.64 26.71 -10.95
N LEU A 36 10.87 27.06 -11.34
CA LEU A 36 11.72 27.98 -10.60
C LEU A 36 11.52 29.41 -11.14
N ASP A 37 11.50 30.39 -10.24
CA ASP A 37 11.49 31.80 -10.61
C ASP A 37 12.88 32.28 -11.07
N SER A 38 13.01 33.57 -11.39
CA SER A 38 14.29 34.17 -11.80
C SER A 38 15.38 34.15 -10.71
N GLU A 39 15.01 33.89 -9.46
CA GLU A 39 15.92 33.78 -8.31
C GLU A 39 16.27 32.32 -8.00
N GLY A 40 15.66 31.35 -8.70
CA GLY A 40 15.89 29.93 -8.54
C GLY A 40 15.08 29.31 -7.40
N GLU A 41 14.07 30.03 -6.88
CA GLU A 41 13.15 29.51 -5.87
C GLU A 41 11.93 28.88 -6.53
N PRO A 42 11.36 27.80 -5.96
CA PRO A 42 10.14 27.19 -6.48
C PRO A 42 8.98 28.19 -6.40
N ILE A 43 8.27 28.38 -7.52
CA ILE A 43 7.10 29.25 -7.60
C ILE A 43 5.98 28.61 -6.75
N VAL A 44 5.84 29.10 -5.53
CA VAL A 44 4.77 28.69 -4.61
C VAL A 44 3.48 29.37 -5.03
N GLU A 45 2.43 28.59 -5.30
CA GLU A 45 1.10 29.15 -5.52
C GLU A 45 0.69 30.01 -4.31
N PRO A 46 0.18 31.23 -4.51
CA PRO A 46 -0.13 32.13 -3.41
C PRO A 46 -1.18 31.51 -2.48
N GLU A 47 -0.97 31.66 -1.18
CA GLU A 47 -1.93 31.20 -0.17
C GLU A 47 -3.28 31.90 -0.36
N VAL A 48 -4.34 31.13 -0.62
CA VAL A 48 -5.70 31.65 -0.74
C VAL A 48 -6.34 31.75 0.64
N ASP A 49 -6.70 32.96 1.08
CA ASP A 49 -7.41 33.15 2.34
C ASP A 49 -8.87 32.65 2.25
N LEU A 50 -9.15 31.55 2.93
CA LEU A 50 -10.48 30.94 3.00
C LEU A 50 -11.39 31.59 4.07
N SER A 51 -10.92 32.58 4.81
CA SER A 51 -11.66 33.22 5.92
C SER A 51 -13.04 33.72 5.48
N ALA A 52 -13.12 34.43 4.35
CA ALA A 52 -14.36 34.97 3.80
C ALA A 52 -15.31 33.86 3.30
N PHE A 53 -14.77 32.74 2.81
CA PHE A 53 -15.58 31.59 2.39
C PHE A 53 -16.16 30.86 3.60
N LEU A 54 -15.35 30.64 4.65
CA LEU A 54 -15.79 30.04 5.91
C LEU A 54 -16.78 30.94 6.66
N GLU A 55 -16.61 32.26 6.61
CA GLU A 55 -17.56 33.21 7.18
C GLU A 55 -18.95 33.10 6.52
N LYS A 56 -19.00 32.97 5.19
CA LYS A 56 -20.25 32.71 4.47
C LYS A 56 -20.90 31.38 4.87
N GLN A 57 -20.10 30.34 5.13
CA GLN A 57 -20.62 29.08 5.66
C GLN A 57 -21.17 29.22 7.09
N ARG A 58 -20.50 29.99 7.96
CA ARG A 58 -20.99 30.29 9.32
C ARG A 58 -22.30 31.07 9.31
N ILE A 59 -22.51 31.97 8.35
CA ILE A 59 -23.79 32.70 8.21
C ILE A 59 -24.91 31.77 7.72
N SER A 60 -24.56 30.71 7.00
CA SER A 60 -25.49 29.65 6.60
C SER A 60 -25.64 28.51 7.62
N ASP A 61 -25.05 28.63 8.82
CA ASP A 61 -25.44 27.75 9.92
C ASP A 61 -26.96 27.89 10.11
N PRO A 62 -27.68 26.77 10.15
CA PRO A 62 -29.13 26.81 10.16
C PRO A 62 -29.56 27.46 11.48
N GLN A 63 -30.16 28.64 11.38
CA GLN A 63 -31.41 28.83 12.12
C GLN A 63 -32.19 27.53 11.87
N PRO A 64 -32.63 26.77 12.89
CA PRO A 64 -33.41 25.57 12.66
C PRO A 64 -34.51 25.97 11.69
N SER A 65 -34.46 25.41 10.48
CA SER A 65 -35.44 25.73 9.46
C SER A 65 -36.79 25.54 10.13
N SER A 66 -37.62 26.58 10.15
CA SER A 66 -38.99 26.49 10.64
C SER A 66 -39.85 25.58 9.73
N ALA A 67 -39.29 25.10 8.62
CA ALA A 67 -39.90 24.07 7.82
C ALA A 67 -39.75 22.72 8.54
N PRO A 68 -40.85 21.99 8.81
CA PRO A 68 -40.75 20.62 9.30
C PRO A 68 -39.89 19.79 8.34
N PRO A 69 -39.11 18.82 8.84
CA PRO A 69 -38.42 17.88 7.99
C PRO A 69 -39.44 17.24 7.03
N PRO A 70 -39.07 17.00 5.75
CA PRO A 70 -39.92 16.20 4.87
C PRO A 70 -40.26 14.89 5.57
N ALA A 71 -41.47 14.38 5.37
CA ALA A 71 -41.81 13.07 5.90
C ALA A 71 -40.77 12.07 5.40
N ASP A 72 -40.04 11.47 6.34
CA ASP A 72 -39.16 10.36 6.04
C ASP A 72 -40.07 9.23 5.55
N ASP A 73 -40.11 9.00 4.24
CA ASP A 73 -40.70 7.80 3.65
C ASP A 73 -39.76 6.62 4.00
N ASP A 74 -39.74 6.27 5.29
CA ASP A 74 -39.02 5.12 5.85
C ASP A 74 -39.52 3.78 5.26
N ASP A 75 -40.63 3.80 4.52
CA ASP A 75 -41.22 2.66 3.84
C ASP A 75 -40.40 2.21 2.60
N ASP A 76 -39.55 3.08 2.03
CA ASP A 76 -38.70 2.74 0.88
C ASP A 76 -37.32 2.16 1.28
N ILE A 77 -37.00 2.13 2.58
CA ILE A 77 -35.72 1.66 3.09
C ILE A 77 -35.93 0.36 3.86
N ASP A 78 -35.36 -0.74 3.36
CA ASP A 78 -35.35 -2.02 4.06
C ASP A 78 -34.47 -1.95 5.33
N THR A 79 -35.11 -1.66 6.47
CA THR A 79 -34.46 -1.58 7.79
C THR A 79 -34.27 -2.95 8.43
N SER A 80 -34.72 -4.05 7.81
CA SER A 80 -34.63 -5.40 8.37
C SER A 80 -33.19 -5.89 8.59
N ILE A 81 -32.23 -5.32 7.86
CA ILE A 81 -30.80 -5.62 7.99
C ILE A 81 -30.06 -4.72 8.99
N ALA A 82 -30.66 -3.59 9.41
CA ALA A 82 -30.03 -2.64 10.31
C ALA A 82 -29.62 -3.24 11.68
N PRO A 83 -30.43 -4.13 12.30
CA PRO A 83 -30.04 -4.80 13.54
C PRO A 83 -28.89 -5.81 13.35
N ALA A 84 -28.77 -6.41 12.17
CA ALA A 84 -27.73 -7.41 11.86
C ALA A 84 -26.36 -6.77 11.60
N LEU A 85 -26.32 -5.48 11.25
CA LEU A 85 -25.09 -4.75 10.93
C LEU A 85 -24.39 -4.12 12.15
N GLY A 86 -24.90 -4.34 13.38
CA GLY A 86 -24.22 -3.90 14.60
C GLY A 86 -23.92 -2.40 14.67
N ARG A 87 -24.58 -1.57 13.85
CA ARG A 87 -24.47 -0.12 13.90
C ARG A 87 -25.32 0.35 15.09
N GLY A 88 -24.68 0.40 16.26
CA GLY A 88 -25.14 1.29 17.32
C GLY A 88 -25.27 2.73 16.78
N PRO A 89 -25.99 3.61 17.49
CA PRO A 89 -26.18 4.99 17.07
C PRO A 89 -24.81 5.63 16.83
N VAL A 90 -24.47 5.80 15.54
CA VAL A 90 -23.25 6.50 15.17
C VAL A 90 -23.51 7.95 15.57
N PRO A 91 -22.75 8.54 16.51
CA PRO A 91 -22.93 9.95 16.81
C PRO A 91 -22.77 10.70 15.49
N ASN A 92 -23.66 11.65 15.22
CA ASN A 92 -23.60 12.51 14.03
C ASN A 92 -22.25 13.24 14.03
N ILE A 93 -21.23 12.64 13.40
CA ILE A 93 -19.94 13.26 13.15
C ILE A 93 -20.18 14.26 12.02
N MET A 94 -20.63 15.45 12.42
CA MET A 94 -20.68 16.60 11.53
C MET A 94 -19.29 16.81 10.94
N LYS A 95 -19.20 16.78 9.60
CA LYS A 95 -17.96 17.02 8.85
C LYS A 95 -17.32 18.32 9.34
N GLY A 96 -16.04 18.27 9.70
CA GLY A 96 -15.26 19.44 10.14
C GLY A 96 -14.85 19.44 11.61
N LYS A 97 -15.30 18.50 12.45
CA LYS A 97 -14.75 18.31 13.79
C LYS A 97 -13.53 17.38 13.73
N ILE A 98 -12.34 17.96 13.97
CA ILE A 98 -11.10 17.20 14.19
C ILE A 98 -11.27 16.46 15.53
N GLN A 99 -11.49 15.14 15.47
CA GLN A 99 -11.42 14.31 16.67
C GLN A 99 -9.96 13.93 16.87
N GLN A 100 -9.39 14.35 18.01
CA GLN A 100 -8.11 13.82 18.46
C GLN A 100 -8.33 12.37 18.87
N VAL A 101 -7.80 11.45 18.07
CA VAL A 101 -7.76 10.03 18.41
C VAL A 101 -6.55 9.83 19.29
N GLU A 102 -6.77 9.55 20.57
CA GLU A 102 -5.72 9.12 21.48
C GLU A 102 -5.37 7.67 21.18
N TRP A 103 -4.07 7.36 21.13
CA TRP A 103 -3.59 5.99 21.03
C TRP A 103 -3.73 5.32 22.39
N ASP A 104 -4.93 4.87 22.71
CA ASP A 104 -5.20 4.09 23.91
C ASP A 104 -4.86 2.61 23.73
N SER A 105 -4.76 1.89 24.85
CA SER A 105 -4.43 0.46 24.84
C SER A 105 -5.48 -0.39 24.10
N SER A 106 -6.73 0.06 24.06
CA SER A 106 -7.81 -0.63 23.34
C SER A 106 -7.61 -0.55 21.83
N LEU A 107 -7.19 0.61 21.31
CA LEU A 107 -6.87 0.81 19.90
C LEU A 107 -5.64 -0.02 19.49
N GLU A 108 -4.64 -0.13 20.36
CA GLU A 108 -3.48 -0.99 20.15
C GLU A 108 -3.89 -2.48 20.07
N GLU A 109 -4.73 -2.96 20.99
CA GLU A 109 -5.28 -4.32 20.97
C GLU A 109 -6.05 -4.59 19.67
N LEU A 110 -6.95 -3.68 19.28
CA LEU A 110 -7.70 -3.77 18.02
C LEU A 110 -6.77 -3.78 16.79
N SER A 111 -5.71 -2.98 16.81
CA SER A 111 -4.73 -2.95 15.72
C SER A 111 -3.99 -4.28 15.58
N ARG A 112 -3.65 -4.91 16.72
CA ARG A 112 -2.98 -6.22 16.76
C ARG A 112 -3.90 -7.34 16.29
N GLU A 113 -5.16 -7.34 16.74
CA GLU A 113 -6.16 -8.30 16.29
C GLU A 113 -6.43 -8.18 14.79
N LYS A 114 -6.55 -6.96 14.29
CA LYS A 114 -6.70 -6.69 12.85
C LYS A 114 -5.52 -7.25 12.06
N ALA A 115 -4.28 -7.00 12.50
CA ALA A 115 -3.10 -7.50 11.83
C ALA A 115 -3.07 -9.05 11.80
N ALA A 116 -3.45 -9.70 12.89
CA ALA A 116 -3.57 -11.16 12.95
C ALA A 116 -4.64 -11.68 11.97
N ALA A 117 -5.82 -11.05 11.95
CA ALA A 117 -6.91 -11.42 11.05
C ALA A 117 -6.52 -11.24 9.57
N ASP A 118 -5.89 -10.12 9.23
CA ASP A 118 -5.42 -9.82 7.88
C ASP A 118 -4.33 -10.81 7.44
N ALA A 119 -3.40 -11.17 8.32
CA ALA A 119 -2.41 -12.21 8.05
C ALA A 119 -3.08 -13.57 7.74
N THR A 120 -4.10 -13.98 8.51
CA THR A 120 -4.82 -15.24 8.23
C THR A 120 -5.59 -15.18 6.91
N ARG A 121 -6.16 -14.02 6.57
CA ARG A 121 -6.87 -13.79 5.31
C ARG A 121 -5.89 -13.83 4.14
N GLU A 122 -4.73 -13.20 4.27
CA GLU A 122 -3.70 -13.19 3.26
C GLU A 122 -3.15 -14.60 3.01
N LEU A 123 -2.86 -15.37 4.06
CA LEU A 123 -2.45 -16.77 3.94
C LEU A 123 -3.50 -17.58 3.15
N LYS A 124 -4.79 -17.46 3.50
CA LYS A 124 -5.87 -18.14 2.76
C LYS A 124 -5.93 -17.70 1.29
N SER A 125 -5.74 -16.41 1.02
CA SER A 125 -5.70 -15.87 -0.34
C SER A 125 -4.53 -16.43 -1.14
N ARG A 126 -3.33 -16.47 -0.54
CA ARG A 126 -2.12 -17.06 -1.13
C ARG A 126 -2.30 -18.55 -1.41
N PHE A 127 -2.85 -19.32 -0.47
CA PHE A 127 -3.13 -20.74 -0.68
C PHE A 127 -4.18 -20.98 -1.78
N LYS A 128 -5.22 -20.15 -1.85
CA LYS A 128 -6.27 -20.26 -2.89
C LYS A 128 -5.77 -19.86 -4.29
N THR A 129 -4.88 -18.88 -4.36
CA THR A 129 -4.28 -18.44 -5.64
C THR A 129 -3.18 -19.39 -6.11
N GLN A 130 -2.39 -19.98 -5.20
CA GLN A 130 -1.40 -21.00 -5.51
C GLN A 130 -2.05 -22.34 -5.90
N SER A 131 -3.15 -22.75 -5.27
CA SER A 131 -3.86 -23.98 -5.67
C SER A 131 -4.54 -23.87 -7.05
N ALA A 132 -4.84 -22.66 -7.50
CA ALA A 132 -5.39 -22.39 -8.84
C ALA A 132 -4.32 -22.37 -9.95
N LYS A 133 -3.03 -22.22 -9.60
CA LYS A 133 -1.90 -22.32 -10.53
C LYS A 133 -1.07 -23.54 -10.13
N PRO A 134 -1.36 -24.75 -10.63
CA PRO A 134 -0.47 -25.88 -10.44
C PRO A 134 0.85 -25.58 -11.17
N SER A 135 1.79 -24.96 -10.45
CA SER A 135 3.17 -24.86 -10.89
C SER A 135 3.71 -26.28 -10.93
N PHE A 136 3.78 -26.86 -12.13
CA PHE A 136 4.47 -28.08 -12.46
C PHE A 136 5.88 -28.09 -11.82
N ARG A 137 6.02 -28.70 -10.65
CA ARG A 137 7.28 -29.29 -10.18
C ARG A 137 6.99 -30.69 -9.62
N ALA A 138 7.26 -31.65 -10.50
CA ALA A 138 7.63 -33.06 -10.33
C ALA A 138 6.89 -33.94 -9.29
N PRO A 139 6.44 -35.15 -9.68
CA PRO A 139 6.00 -36.15 -8.72
C PRO A 139 7.21 -36.65 -7.91
N VAL A 140 7.20 -36.37 -6.61
CA VAL A 140 8.14 -36.99 -5.66
C VAL A 140 7.82 -38.49 -5.61
N ARG A 141 8.73 -39.31 -6.14
CA ARG A 141 8.68 -40.77 -6.01
C ARG A 141 8.83 -41.15 -4.53
N PRO A 142 8.07 -42.13 -4.00
CA PRO A 142 8.28 -42.60 -2.64
C PRO A 142 9.49 -43.54 -2.62
N VAL A 143 10.64 -43.05 -2.17
CA VAL A 143 11.80 -43.90 -1.83
C VAL A 143 11.66 -44.31 -0.37
N LYS A 144 11.36 -45.59 -0.15
CA LYS A 144 11.50 -46.25 1.16
C LYS A 144 12.97 -46.52 1.40
N GLU A 145 13.65 -45.76 2.24
CA GLU A 145 14.86 -46.24 2.90
C GLU A 145 14.90 -45.87 4.39
N LYS A 146 15.38 -46.85 5.15
CA LYS A 146 15.46 -46.91 6.60
C LYS A 146 16.49 -45.91 7.10
N GLY A 147 16.08 -45.14 8.10
CA GLY A 147 16.87 -44.83 9.29
C GLY A 147 18.30 -44.34 9.08
N GLU A 148 18.44 -43.05 8.82
CA GLU A 148 19.52 -42.23 9.37
C GLU A 148 18.94 -40.83 9.60
N LYS A 149 19.20 -40.27 10.78
CA LYS A 149 18.64 -38.99 11.20
C LYS A 149 19.30 -37.87 10.38
N HIS A 150 18.73 -37.56 9.22
CA HIS A 150 19.06 -36.34 8.50
C HIS A 150 18.65 -35.15 9.37
N TYR A 151 19.63 -34.57 10.07
CA TYR A 151 19.51 -33.20 10.53
C TYR A 151 19.43 -32.34 9.26
N VAL A 152 18.23 -31.85 8.97
CA VAL A 152 18.07 -30.73 8.04
C VAL A 152 18.69 -29.55 8.77
N GLU A 153 19.87 -29.12 8.32
CA GLU A 153 20.48 -27.88 8.76
C GLU A 153 19.49 -26.77 8.38
N ALA A 154 18.85 -26.20 9.41
CA ALA A 154 17.88 -25.14 9.21
C ALA A 154 18.61 -23.98 8.54
N PRO A 155 18.02 -23.35 7.50
CA PRO A 155 18.56 -22.11 6.98
C PRO A 155 18.71 -21.12 8.13
N ALA A 156 19.86 -20.45 8.20
CA ALA A 156 20.15 -19.49 9.24
C ALA A 156 18.97 -18.51 9.39
N LEU A 157 18.51 -18.33 10.63
CA LEU A 157 17.51 -17.32 10.96
C LEU A 157 17.99 -15.97 10.42
N PRO A 158 17.14 -15.16 9.76
CA PRO A 158 17.45 -13.76 9.50
C PRO A 158 17.79 -13.14 10.85
N THR A 159 19.05 -12.84 11.05
CA THR A 159 19.52 -12.11 12.22
C THR A 159 19.13 -10.67 11.96
N ASP A 160 18.33 -10.08 12.85
CA ASP A 160 17.99 -8.64 12.87
C ASP A 160 19.21 -7.75 13.20
N GLU A 161 20.43 -8.27 13.07
CA GLU A 161 21.62 -7.44 13.12
C GLU A 161 21.76 -6.75 11.77
N PRO A 162 21.72 -5.40 11.72
CA PRO A 162 22.03 -4.71 10.48
C PRO A 162 23.44 -5.14 10.07
N ALA A 163 23.57 -5.68 8.85
CA ALA A 163 24.88 -5.89 8.25
C ALA A 163 25.68 -4.62 8.48
N LYS A 164 26.84 -4.74 9.14
CA LYS A 164 27.68 -3.58 9.47
C LYS A 164 27.78 -2.72 8.21
N PRO A 165 27.49 -1.41 8.29
CA PRO A 165 27.57 -0.56 7.12
C PRO A 165 28.98 -0.74 6.56
N LYS A 166 29.06 -1.15 5.28
CA LYS A 166 30.33 -1.26 4.56
C LYS A 166 31.10 0.03 4.85
N SER A 167 32.31 -0.10 5.35
CA SER A 167 33.10 1.09 5.66
C SER A 167 33.29 1.90 4.37
N GLU A 168 33.34 3.23 4.45
CA GLU A 168 33.51 4.10 3.25
C GLU A 168 34.70 3.66 2.39
N LYS A 169 35.73 3.10 3.02
CA LYS A 169 36.91 2.57 2.35
C LYS A 169 36.61 1.34 1.47
N GLU A 170 35.79 0.42 1.96
CA GLU A 170 35.40 -0.80 1.24
C GLU A 170 34.49 -0.48 0.05
N GLY A 171 33.62 0.54 0.20
CA GLY A 171 32.83 1.06 -0.92
C GLY A 171 33.66 1.78 -2.00
N MET A 172 34.77 2.42 -1.61
CA MET A 172 35.71 3.02 -2.56
C MET A 172 36.56 1.97 -3.29
N GLU A 173 36.91 0.87 -2.63
CA GLU A 173 37.68 -0.24 -3.24
C GLU A 173 36.85 -0.93 -4.34
N ASP A 174 35.58 -1.26 -4.07
CA ASP A 174 34.65 -1.82 -5.06
C ASP A 174 34.50 -0.90 -6.30
N PHE A 175 34.49 0.43 -6.11
CA PHE A 175 34.39 1.41 -7.20
C PHE A 175 35.68 1.57 -8.01
N LEU A 176 36.85 1.44 -7.36
CA LEU A 176 38.14 1.55 -8.04
C LEU A 176 38.46 0.32 -8.88
N ASP A 177 38.04 -0.86 -8.43
CA ASP A 177 38.17 -2.10 -9.18
C ASP A 177 37.30 -2.07 -10.46
N ASP A 178 36.09 -1.52 -10.39
CA ASP A 178 35.17 -1.35 -11.54
C ASP A 178 35.65 -0.29 -12.55
N LEU A 179 36.54 0.63 -12.13
CA LEU A 179 37.16 1.64 -13.02
C LEU A 179 38.41 1.11 -13.75
N LEU A 180 38.97 -0.01 -13.27
CA LEU A 180 40.20 -0.61 -13.81
C LEU A 180 39.93 -1.78 -14.77
N GLU A 181 38.68 -2.22 -14.89
CA GLU A 181 38.18 -3.11 -15.96
C GLU A 181 37.80 -2.32 -17.24
#